data_AF-A0A254QUW3-F1
#
_entry.id   AF-A0A254QUW3-F1
#
_cell.length_a   1.000
_cell.length_b   1.000
_cell.length_c   1.000
_cell.angle_alpha   90.00
_cell.angle_beta   90.00
_cell.angle_gamma   90.00
#
_symmetry.space_group_name_H-M   'P 1'
#
loop_
_entity.id
_entity.type
_entity.pdbx_description
1 polymer ?
#
loop_
_entity_poly.entity_id
_entity_poly.type
_entity_poly.pdbx_seq_one_letter_code
_entity_poly.pdbx_strand_id
1 'polypeptide(L)'
;MTKSLIAAGFLSALATSAIAHSTLEQTEVAAGTTTKITLRVPHGCDGQATHTVELTMPDGFYAAKPMPKAGWTLETETADYATPYEMHGHTMTQGVQKVTWSGGNLEDGWYDEFTVRGTVGRDVAPDTVLYFPALQTCADGTADWTDTSGSHDMPNPAPKLTVTAAEMHATHDHGEKPGEITLGDLTLSGGFSRATLPNAPVAGGFLTIVNNGDSDDRLVAASSPVSSRTEIHEMKMENDVMKMRELADGLPIPAGATVKLQPGGYHIMFMQIEAPFVEGETVNATLTFEKAGEVTVPLAIGAPNARGARHGNHGDHSGHAGMAKE
;
A
#
# COMPACT_ATOMS: atom_id res chain seq x y z
N MET A 1 51.43 -50.70 -25.03
CA MET A 1 50.24 -50.76 -24.17
C MET A 1 49.88 -49.32 -23.78
N THR A 2 49.00 -48.68 -24.56
CA THR A 2 48.62 -47.28 -24.38
C THR A 2 47.16 -47.28 -23.97
N LYS A 3 46.88 -46.99 -22.69
CA LYS A 3 45.51 -46.95 -22.16
C LYS A 3 44.91 -45.56 -22.45
N SER A 4 43.97 -45.49 -23.39
CA SER A 4 43.10 -44.33 -23.56
C SER A 4 42.08 -44.29 -22.42
N LEU A 5 42.11 -43.24 -21.61
CA LEU A 5 41.03 -42.89 -20.70
C LEU A 5 39.95 -42.14 -21.49
N ILE A 6 38.76 -42.73 -21.58
CA ILE A 6 37.54 -42.06 -22.05
C ILE A 6 36.92 -41.39 -20.84
N ALA A 7 36.93 -40.06 -20.81
CA ALA A 7 36.16 -39.27 -19.85
C ALA A 7 34.72 -39.15 -20.36
N ALA A 8 33.79 -39.86 -19.71
CA ALA A 8 32.36 -39.69 -19.94
C ALA A 8 31.90 -38.42 -19.21
N GLY A 9 31.60 -37.36 -19.97
CA GLY A 9 30.99 -36.14 -19.44
C GLY A 9 29.56 -36.41 -18.97
N PHE A 10 29.31 -36.24 -17.68
CA PHE A 10 27.98 -36.25 -17.10
C PHE A 10 27.28 -34.92 -17.48
N LEU A 11 26.41 -34.97 -18.48
CA LEU A 11 25.55 -33.84 -18.83
C LEU A 11 24.34 -33.87 -17.89
N SER A 12 24.40 -33.16 -16.77
CA SER A 12 23.27 -32.96 -15.87
C SER A 12 22.21 -32.09 -16.57
N ALA A 13 21.19 -32.72 -17.13
CA ALA A 13 19.98 -32.06 -17.58
C ALA A 13 19.26 -31.48 -16.35
N LEU A 14 19.30 -30.16 -16.19
CA LEU A 14 18.41 -29.44 -15.30
C LEU A 14 17.00 -29.53 -15.92
N ALA A 15 16.17 -30.43 -15.41
CA ALA A 15 14.76 -30.47 -15.75
C ALA A 15 14.11 -29.19 -15.18
N THR A 16 13.86 -28.20 -16.04
CA THR A 16 12.99 -27.08 -15.71
C THR A 16 11.57 -27.63 -15.57
N SER A 17 11.05 -27.64 -14.35
CA SER A 17 9.65 -27.98 -14.09
C SER A 17 8.77 -27.08 -14.95
N ALA A 18 7.94 -27.67 -15.81
CA ALA A 18 6.87 -26.91 -16.45
C ALA A 18 5.94 -26.40 -15.33
N ILE A 19 5.81 -25.08 -15.18
CA ILE A 19 4.94 -24.47 -14.18
C ILE A 19 3.51 -24.57 -14.71
N ALA A 20 2.81 -25.65 -14.36
CA ALA A 20 1.44 -25.90 -14.80
C ALA A 20 0.39 -25.23 -13.89
N HIS A 21 0.80 -24.67 -12.74
CA HIS A 21 -0.13 -24.12 -11.75
C HIS A 21 -0.30 -22.62 -11.90
N SER A 22 -1.48 -22.13 -11.55
CA SER A 22 -1.66 -20.69 -11.37
C SER A 22 -0.81 -20.18 -10.20
N THR A 23 -0.26 -18.98 -10.35
CA THR A 23 0.65 -18.38 -9.36
C THR A 23 0.33 -16.92 -9.16
N LEU A 24 0.74 -16.35 -8.03
CA LEU A 24 0.84 -14.90 -7.88
C LEU A 24 2.25 -14.48 -8.25
N GLU A 25 2.37 -13.38 -9.00
CA GLU A 25 3.66 -12.73 -9.25
C GLU A 25 4.30 -12.24 -7.93
N GLN A 26 3.48 -11.70 -7.03
CA GLN A 26 3.88 -11.28 -5.70
C GLN A 26 3.84 -12.49 -4.77
N THR A 27 5.00 -12.87 -4.26
CA THR A 27 5.13 -14.00 -3.32
C THR A 27 5.09 -13.57 -1.87
N GLU A 28 5.39 -12.29 -1.59
CA GLU A 28 5.40 -11.72 -0.25
C GLU A 28 4.92 -10.27 -0.21
N VAL A 29 4.38 -9.84 0.93
CA VAL A 29 4.00 -8.44 1.17
C VAL A 29 3.98 -8.13 2.67
N ALA A 30 4.44 -6.94 3.04
CA ALA A 30 4.38 -6.50 4.44
C ALA A 30 2.94 -6.21 4.89
N ALA A 31 2.60 -6.62 6.12
CA ALA A 31 1.30 -6.29 6.74
C ALA A 31 1.03 -4.77 6.71
N GLY A 32 -0.22 -4.38 6.48
CA GLY A 32 -0.63 -2.97 6.35
C GLY A 32 -0.37 -2.34 4.98
N THR A 33 0.29 -3.05 4.06
CA THR A 33 0.67 -2.51 2.76
C THR A 33 -0.46 -2.63 1.75
N THR A 34 -0.73 -1.55 1.03
CA THR A 34 -1.49 -1.61 -0.21
C THR A 34 -0.60 -2.11 -1.34
N THR A 35 -0.98 -3.23 -1.93
CA THR A 35 -0.22 -3.89 -2.99
C THR A 35 -1.11 -4.20 -4.19
N LYS A 36 -0.47 -4.58 -5.28
CA LYS A 36 -1.10 -5.13 -6.48
C LYS A 36 -0.76 -6.60 -6.51
N ILE A 37 -1.76 -7.47 -6.44
CA ILE A 37 -1.60 -8.90 -6.70
C ILE A 37 -1.92 -9.19 -8.16
N THR A 38 -1.10 -10.03 -8.79
CA THR A 38 -1.25 -10.43 -10.18
C THR A 38 -1.28 -11.95 -10.26
N LEU A 39 -2.46 -12.50 -10.50
CA LEU A 39 -2.66 -13.90 -10.80
C LEU A 39 -2.20 -14.18 -12.22
N ARG A 40 -1.22 -15.09 -12.37
CA ARG A 40 -0.81 -15.64 -13.66
C ARG A 40 -1.53 -16.96 -13.91
N VAL A 41 -2.27 -17.02 -15.03
CA VAL A 41 -2.86 -18.24 -15.57
C VAL A 41 -1.96 -18.72 -16.71
N PRO A 42 -1.30 -19.89 -16.58
CA PRO A 42 -0.19 -20.26 -17.47
C PRO A 42 -0.62 -20.75 -18.85
N HIS A 43 -1.81 -21.35 -18.96
CA HIS A 43 -2.34 -21.99 -20.16
C HIS A 43 -3.84 -22.26 -20.00
N GLY A 44 -4.43 -22.88 -21.02
CA GLY A 44 -5.80 -23.35 -21.07
C GLY A 44 -6.01 -24.64 -20.27
N CYS A 45 -7.25 -25.09 -20.12
CA CYS A 45 -7.56 -26.35 -19.43
C CYS A 45 -7.53 -27.48 -20.46
N ASP A 46 -6.67 -28.48 -20.28
CA ASP A 46 -6.58 -29.65 -21.16
C ASP A 46 -6.51 -29.30 -22.67
N GLY A 47 -5.77 -28.24 -23.02
CA GLY A 47 -5.65 -27.79 -24.41
C GLY A 47 -6.75 -26.85 -24.90
N GLN A 48 -7.77 -26.59 -24.08
CA GLN A 48 -8.90 -25.70 -24.41
C GLN A 48 -8.69 -24.29 -23.91
N ALA A 49 -9.14 -23.30 -24.69
CA ALA A 49 -9.01 -21.90 -24.32
C ALA A 49 -9.78 -21.58 -23.01
N THR A 50 -9.18 -20.73 -22.19
CA THR A 50 -9.80 -20.19 -20.98
C THR A 50 -10.72 -19.04 -21.35
N HIS A 51 -11.95 -19.10 -20.83
CA HIS A 51 -12.98 -18.10 -21.06
C HIS A 51 -13.36 -17.34 -19.80
N THR A 52 -13.19 -17.95 -18.63
CA THR A 52 -13.49 -17.32 -17.35
C THR A 52 -12.39 -17.59 -16.34
N VAL A 53 -12.03 -16.57 -15.57
CA VAL A 53 -11.15 -16.65 -14.41
C VAL A 53 -11.86 -15.98 -13.24
N GLU A 54 -12.08 -16.75 -12.19
CA GLU A 54 -12.61 -16.28 -10.91
C GLU A 54 -11.48 -16.25 -9.88
N LEU A 55 -11.42 -15.19 -9.07
CA LEU A 55 -10.47 -15.03 -7.98
C LEU A 55 -11.20 -14.62 -6.70
N THR A 56 -10.99 -15.38 -5.63
CA THR A 56 -11.60 -15.13 -4.32
C THR A 56 -10.59 -14.42 -3.42
N MET A 57 -11.03 -13.34 -2.76
CA MET A 57 -10.21 -12.60 -1.80
C MET A 57 -10.24 -13.33 -0.45
N PRO A 58 -9.08 -13.61 0.17
CA PRO A 58 -9.05 -14.16 1.52
C PRO A 58 -9.36 -13.10 2.58
N ASP A 59 -9.75 -13.56 3.77
CA ASP A 59 -9.74 -12.71 4.96
C ASP A 59 -8.33 -12.14 5.19
N GLY A 60 -8.25 -10.89 5.65
CA GLY A 60 -6.98 -10.17 5.74
C GLY A 60 -6.54 -9.44 4.46
N PHE A 61 -7.20 -9.65 3.31
CA PHE A 61 -7.01 -8.84 2.10
C PHE A 61 -8.24 -7.97 1.83
N TYR A 62 -8.06 -6.65 1.96
CA TYR A 62 -9.15 -5.68 2.02
C TYR A 62 -9.11 -4.68 0.87
N ALA A 63 -10.22 -3.95 0.70
CA ALA A 63 -10.34 -2.85 -0.26
C ALA A 63 -9.94 -3.25 -1.69
N ALA A 64 -10.27 -4.49 -2.07
CA ALA A 64 -9.94 -5.05 -3.38
C ALA A 64 -10.57 -4.25 -4.52
N LYS A 65 -9.76 -3.90 -5.51
CA LYS A 65 -10.11 -3.17 -6.73
C LYS A 65 -9.49 -3.89 -7.93
N PRO A 66 -10.27 -4.69 -8.66
CA PRO A 66 -9.76 -5.39 -9.83
C PRO A 66 -9.50 -4.44 -11.00
N MET A 67 -8.50 -4.80 -11.81
CA MET A 67 -8.17 -4.08 -13.03
C MET A 67 -9.09 -4.52 -14.18
N PRO A 68 -9.82 -3.60 -14.85
CA PRO A 68 -10.51 -3.91 -16.10
C PRO A 68 -9.52 -4.41 -17.14
N LYS A 69 -9.89 -5.45 -17.88
CA LYS A 69 -9.02 -6.11 -18.86
C LYS A 69 -9.68 -6.07 -20.23
N ALA A 70 -8.96 -5.54 -21.22
CA ALA A 70 -9.48 -5.43 -22.59
C ALA A 70 -9.84 -6.82 -23.14
N GLY A 71 -11.04 -6.94 -23.74
CA GLY A 71 -11.54 -8.21 -24.27
C GLY A 71 -12.16 -9.15 -23.22
N TRP A 72 -12.22 -8.75 -21.96
CA TRP A 72 -12.87 -9.50 -20.89
C TRP A 72 -13.95 -8.63 -20.23
N THR A 73 -15.06 -9.26 -19.84
CA THR A 73 -16.07 -8.66 -18.98
C THR A 73 -15.63 -8.82 -17.53
N LEU A 74 -15.66 -7.75 -16.75
CA LEU A 74 -15.30 -7.74 -15.33
C LEU A 74 -16.55 -7.63 -14.46
N GLU A 75 -16.73 -8.58 -13.55
CA GLU A 75 -17.78 -8.59 -12.54
C GLU A 75 -17.16 -8.75 -11.14
N THR A 76 -17.83 -8.18 -10.13
CA THR A 76 -17.39 -8.25 -8.73
C THR A 76 -18.56 -8.60 -7.84
N GLU A 77 -18.34 -9.50 -6.90
CA GLU A 77 -19.30 -9.80 -5.83
C GLU A 77 -18.82 -9.16 -4.52
N THR A 78 -19.69 -8.35 -3.92
CA THR A 78 -19.46 -7.72 -2.62
C THR A 78 -20.18 -8.52 -1.55
N ALA A 79 -19.48 -8.83 -0.46
CA ALA A 79 -20.04 -9.50 0.71
C ALA A 79 -19.40 -8.97 2.00
N ASP A 80 -19.92 -9.42 3.14
CA ASP A 80 -19.38 -9.09 4.46
C ASP A 80 -17.95 -9.63 4.61
N TYR A 81 -17.06 -8.84 5.21
CA TYR A 81 -15.75 -9.34 5.64
C TYR A 81 -15.93 -10.26 6.85
N ALA A 82 -15.19 -11.37 6.88
CA ALA A 82 -15.11 -12.22 8.06
C ALA A 82 -14.55 -11.44 9.26
N THR A 83 -13.50 -10.65 9.01
CA THR A 83 -12.94 -9.69 9.97
C THR A 83 -13.16 -8.26 9.46
N PRO A 84 -14.07 -7.47 10.07
CA PRO A 84 -14.17 -6.04 9.79
C PRO A 84 -12.85 -5.33 10.10
N TYR A 85 -12.53 -4.28 9.36
CA TYR A 85 -11.30 -3.52 9.56
C TYR A 85 -11.56 -2.02 9.66
N GLU A 86 -10.70 -1.32 10.38
CA GLU A 86 -10.76 0.14 10.51
C GLU A 86 -10.01 0.83 9.37
N MET A 87 -10.73 1.70 8.65
CA MET A 87 -10.18 2.58 7.63
C MET A 87 -10.56 4.02 7.95
N HIS A 88 -9.56 4.85 8.31
CA HIS A 88 -9.74 6.26 8.63
C HIS A 88 -10.82 6.55 9.69
N GLY A 89 -10.94 5.68 10.70
CA GLY A 89 -11.92 5.81 11.79
C GLY A 89 -13.33 5.34 11.42
N HIS A 90 -13.48 4.69 10.27
CA HIS A 90 -14.70 4.00 9.86
C HIS A 90 -14.48 2.50 9.87
N THR A 91 -15.38 1.77 10.52
CA THR A 91 -15.44 0.31 10.47
C THR A 91 -15.98 -0.11 9.11
N MET A 92 -15.16 -0.83 8.36
CA MET A 92 -15.53 -1.39 7.07
C MET A 92 -15.99 -2.83 7.28
N THR A 93 -17.27 -3.07 7.00
CA THR A 93 -17.90 -4.39 7.21
C THR A 93 -18.08 -5.18 5.92
N GLN A 94 -18.00 -4.54 4.76
CA GLN A 94 -18.26 -5.15 3.44
C GLN A 94 -17.27 -4.70 2.37
N GLY A 95 -17.03 -5.56 1.39
CA GLY A 95 -16.28 -5.23 0.18
C GLY A 95 -16.20 -6.37 -0.82
N VAL A 96 -15.42 -6.18 -1.88
CA VAL A 96 -15.28 -7.18 -2.95
C VAL A 96 -14.63 -8.45 -2.39
N GLN A 97 -15.35 -9.56 -2.46
CA GLN A 97 -14.90 -10.89 -2.02
C GLN A 97 -14.60 -11.82 -3.19
N LYS A 98 -15.20 -11.58 -4.34
CA LYS A 98 -14.91 -12.32 -5.57
C LYS A 98 -14.81 -11.38 -6.76
N VAL A 99 -13.86 -11.68 -7.65
CA VAL A 99 -13.70 -11.04 -8.94
C VAL A 99 -13.82 -12.08 -10.03
N THR A 100 -14.57 -11.77 -11.09
CA THR A 100 -14.74 -12.63 -12.26
C THR A 100 -14.37 -11.87 -13.51
N TRP A 101 -13.40 -12.38 -14.28
CA TRP A 101 -13.16 -11.97 -15.65
C TRP A 101 -13.72 -13.05 -16.58
N SER A 102 -14.69 -12.70 -17.44
CA SER A 102 -15.36 -13.65 -18.33
C SER A 102 -15.37 -13.19 -19.79
N GLY A 103 -15.73 -14.11 -20.70
CA GLY A 103 -15.80 -13.84 -22.14
C GLY A 103 -14.43 -13.73 -22.83
N GLY A 104 -13.36 -14.11 -22.13
CA GLY A 104 -12.01 -14.12 -22.68
C GLY A 104 -11.75 -15.27 -23.65
N ASN A 105 -10.55 -15.31 -24.22
CA ASN A 105 -10.09 -16.39 -25.09
C ASN A 105 -8.57 -16.54 -24.95
N LEU A 106 -8.14 -17.02 -23.79
CA LEU A 106 -6.73 -17.35 -23.56
C LEU A 106 -6.46 -18.77 -24.07
N GLU A 107 -5.81 -18.87 -25.23
CA GLU A 107 -5.43 -20.15 -25.84
C GLU A 107 -4.40 -20.91 -25.01
N ASP A 108 -4.36 -22.23 -25.16
CA ASP A 108 -3.49 -23.10 -24.38
C ASP A 108 -1.99 -22.80 -24.53
N GLY A 109 -1.59 -22.32 -25.70
CA GLY A 109 -0.19 -21.98 -25.97
C GLY A 109 0.30 -20.70 -25.30
N TRP A 110 -0.57 -19.94 -24.62
CA TRP A 110 -0.26 -18.63 -24.05
C TRP A 110 -0.61 -18.57 -22.56
N TYR A 111 0.08 -17.69 -21.84
CA TYR A 111 -0.29 -17.32 -20.48
C TYR A 111 -0.94 -15.93 -20.48
N ASP A 112 -1.67 -15.63 -19.40
CA ASP A 112 -2.20 -14.29 -19.18
C ASP A 112 -2.21 -13.93 -17.69
N GLU A 113 -2.44 -12.66 -17.41
CA GLU A 113 -2.40 -12.07 -16.08
C GLU A 113 -3.68 -11.30 -15.74
N PHE A 114 -4.13 -11.49 -14.49
CA PHE A 114 -5.35 -10.93 -13.91
C PHE A 114 -4.99 -10.24 -12.60
N THR A 115 -5.30 -8.95 -12.50
CA THR A 115 -4.68 -8.08 -11.49
C THR A 115 -5.72 -7.45 -10.58
N VAL A 116 -5.44 -7.44 -9.28
CA VAL A 116 -6.24 -6.79 -8.25
C VAL A 116 -5.34 -5.92 -7.38
N ARG A 117 -5.71 -4.66 -7.17
CA ARG A 117 -5.11 -3.82 -6.12
C ARG A 117 -5.88 -4.04 -4.81
N GLY A 118 -5.21 -4.20 -3.69
CA GLY A 118 -5.85 -4.30 -2.38
C GLY A 118 -4.84 -4.10 -1.26
N THR A 119 -5.30 -4.19 -0.01
CA THR A 119 -4.49 -3.91 1.17
C THR A 119 -4.45 -5.14 2.06
N VAL A 120 -3.25 -5.59 2.44
CA VAL A 120 -3.12 -6.57 3.51
C VAL A 120 -3.35 -5.87 4.84
N GLY A 121 -4.23 -6.40 5.66
CA GLY A 121 -4.55 -5.83 6.97
C GLY A 121 -3.31 -5.65 7.85
N ARG A 122 -3.27 -4.55 8.61
CA ARG A 122 -2.17 -4.28 9.56
C ARG A 122 -2.06 -5.33 10.67
N ASP A 123 -3.20 -5.92 11.03
CA ASP A 123 -3.33 -6.89 12.12
C ASP A 123 -3.11 -8.33 11.63
N VAL A 124 -2.85 -8.53 10.33
CA VAL A 124 -2.49 -9.85 9.79
C VAL A 124 -1.08 -10.17 10.28
N ALA A 125 -0.95 -11.29 11.00
CA ALA A 125 0.31 -11.68 11.61
C ALA A 125 1.40 -11.93 10.54
N PRO A 126 2.68 -11.60 10.83
CA PRO A 126 3.80 -12.04 10.00
C PRO A 126 3.79 -13.57 9.82
N ASP A 127 4.34 -14.02 8.70
CA ASP A 127 4.35 -15.40 8.23
C ASP A 127 2.96 -16.01 7.94
N THR A 128 1.89 -15.24 8.07
CA THR A 128 0.55 -15.68 7.62
C THR A 128 0.57 -15.86 6.11
N VAL A 129 0.07 -17.01 5.65
CA VAL A 129 -0.09 -17.29 4.22
C VAL A 129 -1.52 -16.98 3.82
N LEU A 130 -1.70 -15.97 2.97
CA LEU A 130 -2.97 -15.64 2.35
C LEU A 130 -3.10 -16.45 1.05
N TYR A 131 -4.05 -17.36 1.01
CA TYR A 131 -4.39 -18.10 -0.20
C TYR A 131 -5.46 -17.36 -0.98
N PHE A 132 -5.32 -17.31 -2.31
CA PHE A 132 -6.26 -16.68 -3.22
C PHE A 132 -6.87 -17.76 -4.10
N PRO A 133 -7.94 -18.43 -3.65
CA PRO A 133 -8.61 -19.47 -4.43
C PRO A 133 -9.00 -18.94 -5.80
N ALA A 134 -8.58 -19.67 -6.83
CA ALA A 134 -8.86 -19.31 -8.21
C ALA A 134 -9.56 -20.47 -8.93
N LEU A 135 -10.56 -20.13 -9.75
CA LEU A 135 -11.23 -21.10 -10.62
C LEU A 135 -11.09 -20.62 -12.07
N GLN A 136 -10.55 -21.49 -12.90
CA GLN A 136 -10.39 -21.28 -14.32
C GLN A 136 -11.41 -22.14 -15.04
N THR A 137 -12.22 -21.54 -15.91
CA THR A 137 -13.20 -22.25 -16.74
C THR A 137 -12.83 -22.11 -18.21
N CYS A 138 -12.76 -23.26 -18.87
CA CYS A 138 -12.50 -23.42 -20.30
C CYS A 138 -13.74 -23.99 -20.99
N ALA A 139 -13.68 -24.20 -22.31
CA ALA A 139 -14.83 -24.67 -23.09
C ALA A 139 -15.48 -25.95 -22.52
N ASP A 140 -14.67 -26.97 -22.20
CA ASP A 140 -15.14 -28.29 -21.76
C ASP A 140 -14.45 -28.77 -20.47
N GLY A 141 -13.89 -27.86 -19.67
CA GLY A 141 -13.13 -28.23 -18.48
C GLY A 141 -12.90 -27.08 -17.52
N THR A 142 -12.37 -27.42 -16.34
CA THR A 142 -12.01 -26.47 -15.29
C THR A 142 -10.65 -26.81 -14.72
N ALA A 143 -9.90 -25.78 -14.36
CA ALA A 143 -8.76 -25.92 -13.46
C ALA A 143 -9.09 -25.25 -12.13
N ASP A 144 -9.21 -26.07 -11.10
CA ASP A 144 -9.64 -25.68 -9.76
C ASP A 144 -8.40 -25.50 -8.86
N TRP A 145 -8.02 -24.25 -8.61
CA TRP A 145 -6.90 -23.84 -7.76
C TRP A 145 -7.42 -23.31 -6.42
N THR A 146 -8.33 -24.02 -5.77
CA THR A 146 -8.96 -23.57 -4.52
C THR A 146 -8.41 -24.25 -3.26
N ASP A 147 -7.46 -25.18 -3.39
CA ASP A 147 -6.88 -25.84 -2.22
C ASP A 147 -6.02 -24.89 -1.38
N THR A 148 -6.43 -24.67 -0.13
CA THR A 148 -5.74 -23.80 0.85
C THR A 148 -5.03 -24.60 1.94
N SER A 149 -4.90 -25.91 1.78
CA SER A 149 -4.33 -26.80 2.82
C SER A 149 -2.85 -26.54 3.08
N GLY A 150 -2.15 -25.95 2.10
CA GLY A 150 -0.71 -25.75 2.12
C GLY A 150 0.10 -27.03 1.88
N SER A 151 -0.55 -28.15 1.54
CA SER A 151 0.13 -29.39 1.19
C SER A 151 0.84 -29.29 -0.15
N HIS A 152 2.09 -29.73 -0.20
CA HIS A 152 2.89 -29.77 -1.43
C HIS A 152 2.47 -30.88 -2.41
N ASP A 153 1.67 -31.84 -1.94
CA ASP A 153 1.23 -33.00 -2.74
C ASP A 153 -0.08 -32.72 -3.49
N MET A 154 -0.65 -31.51 -3.34
CA MET A 154 -1.91 -31.18 -3.99
C MET A 154 -1.70 -30.88 -5.47
N PRO A 155 -2.54 -31.43 -6.36
CA PRO A 155 -2.41 -31.20 -7.80
C PRO A 155 -2.55 -29.74 -8.17
N ASN A 156 -3.44 -29.01 -7.51
CA ASN A 156 -3.79 -27.64 -7.86
C ASN A 156 -3.86 -26.76 -6.59
N PRO A 157 -2.71 -26.40 -6.01
CA PRO A 157 -2.69 -25.52 -4.85
C PRO A 157 -3.20 -24.13 -5.22
N ALA A 158 -3.90 -23.47 -4.30
CA ALA A 158 -4.28 -22.08 -4.48
C ALA A 158 -3.03 -21.18 -4.55
N PRO A 159 -3.00 -20.18 -5.45
CA PRO A 159 -2.02 -19.11 -5.43
C PRO A 159 -1.95 -18.48 -4.04
N LYS A 160 -0.76 -18.11 -3.60
CA LYS A 160 -0.55 -17.64 -2.22
C LYS A 160 0.39 -16.46 -2.14
N LEU A 161 0.20 -15.69 -1.08
CA LEU A 161 0.99 -14.52 -0.70
C LEU A 161 1.39 -14.68 0.76
N THR A 162 2.69 -14.65 1.05
CA THR A 162 3.17 -14.68 2.44
C THR A 162 3.22 -13.26 2.99
N VAL A 163 2.58 -13.05 4.14
CA VAL A 163 2.62 -11.77 4.82
C VAL A 163 3.93 -11.68 5.59
N THR A 164 4.76 -10.70 5.27
CA THR A 164 5.95 -10.38 6.06
C THR A 164 5.56 -9.41 7.17
N ALA A 165 6.45 -9.25 8.15
CA ALA A 165 6.28 -8.19 9.13
C ALA A 165 6.05 -6.86 8.39
N ALA A 166 5.11 -6.05 8.91
CA ALA A 166 4.98 -4.65 8.48
C ALA A 166 6.39 -4.05 8.41
N GLU A 167 6.71 -3.30 7.36
CA GLU A 167 8.03 -2.67 7.25
C GLU A 167 8.27 -1.83 8.50
N MET A 168 9.06 -2.38 9.42
CA MET A 168 9.47 -1.72 10.63
C MET A 168 10.57 -0.73 10.24
N HIS A 169 10.18 0.45 9.81
CA HIS A 169 11.01 1.61 10.11
C HIS A 169 11.00 1.76 11.64
N ALA A 170 12.06 1.24 12.26
CA ALA A 170 12.38 1.29 13.69
C ALA A 170 11.26 0.84 14.66
N THR A 171 11.55 -0.28 15.30
CA THR A 171 11.11 -0.72 16.64
C THR A 171 10.80 0.45 17.62
N HIS A 172 9.81 0.47 18.52
CA HIS A 172 9.29 -0.51 19.49
C HIS A 172 8.09 0.09 20.27
N ASP A 173 7.44 -0.78 21.05
CA ASP A 173 6.93 -0.55 22.42
C ASP A 173 5.49 -0.09 22.64
N HIS A 174 4.95 -0.61 23.74
CA HIS A 174 3.55 -0.61 24.11
C HIS A 174 3.06 0.78 24.54
N GLY A 175 2.10 1.32 23.78
CA GLY A 175 1.19 2.34 24.29
C GLY A 175 0.98 3.55 23.39
N GLU A 176 0.90 3.39 22.07
CA GLU A 176 0.71 4.54 21.18
C GLU A 176 -0.76 4.74 20.78
N LYS A 177 -1.20 5.99 20.84
CA LYS A 177 -2.50 6.44 20.32
C LYS A 177 -2.48 6.37 18.79
N PRO A 178 -3.61 6.12 18.11
CA PRO A 178 -3.60 6.00 16.65
C PRO A 178 -3.08 7.27 15.97
N GLY A 179 -1.98 7.16 15.22
CA GLY A 179 -1.42 8.24 14.39
C GLY A 179 -0.17 8.95 14.90
N GLU A 180 0.46 8.44 15.97
CA GLU A 180 1.80 8.83 16.40
C GLU A 180 2.82 7.75 16.00
N ILE A 181 4.04 8.17 15.62
CA ILE A 181 5.16 7.31 15.23
C ILE A 181 6.37 7.71 16.08
N THR A 182 6.96 6.76 16.79
CA THR A 182 8.16 7.00 17.61
C THR A 182 9.43 6.53 16.87
N LEU A 183 10.44 7.40 16.79
CA LEU A 183 11.79 7.12 16.27
C LEU A 183 12.83 7.58 17.30
N GLY A 184 13.34 6.65 18.11
CA GLY A 184 14.18 7.00 19.24
C GLY A 184 13.43 7.91 20.21
N ASP A 185 13.99 9.09 20.49
CA ASP A 185 13.36 10.11 21.35
C ASP A 185 12.37 11.01 20.60
N LEU A 186 12.21 10.84 19.28
CA LEU A 186 11.31 11.65 18.47
C LEU A 186 9.92 11.02 18.37
N THR A 187 8.88 11.82 18.57
CA THR A 187 7.49 11.44 18.27
C THR A 187 6.97 12.29 17.11
N LEU A 188 6.53 11.63 16.05
CA LEU A 188 5.97 12.24 14.86
C LEU A 188 4.46 11.99 14.80
N SER A 189 3.66 13.00 14.54
CA SER A 189 2.20 12.85 14.57
C SER A 189 1.46 13.74 13.60
N GLY A 190 0.22 13.35 13.30
CA GLY A 190 -0.72 14.16 12.52
C GLY A 190 -0.27 14.42 11.09
N GLY A 191 0.42 13.46 10.46
CA GLY A 191 0.87 13.54 9.07
C GLY A 191 -0.27 13.74 8.09
N PHE A 192 -0.21 14.79 7.27
CA PHE A 192 -1.19 15.04 6.21
C PHE A 192 -0.60 15.78 5.02
N SER A 193 -1.30 15.69 3.90
CA SER A 193 -1.09 16.51 2.71
C SER A 193 -2.43 17.08 2.23
N ARG A 194 -2.40 17.97 1.24
CA ARG A 194 -3.58 18.56 0.61
C ARG A 194 -3.76 18.00 -0.79
N ALA A 195 -5.01 17.71 -1.13
CA ALA A 195 -5.36 17.33 -2.49
C ALA A 195 -4.93 18.44 -3.48
N THR A 196 -4.36 18.02 -4.60
CA THR A 196 -3.87 18.93 -5.63
C THR A 196 -4.85 19.04 -6.79
N LEU A 197 -4.76 20.14 -7.54
CA LEU A 197 -5.44 20.23 -8.83
C LEU A 197 -4.86 19.20 -9.82
N PRO A 198 -5.63 18.79 -10.85
CA PRO A 198 -5.09 18.04 -11.97
C PRO A 198 -3.87 18.78 -12.57
N ASN A 199 -2.76 18.05 -12.78
CA ASN A 199 -1.48 18.55 -13.31
C ASN A 199 -0.72 19.55 -12.41
N ALA A 200 -1.01 19.61 -11.10
CA ALA A 200 -0.17 20.38 -10.19
C ALA A 200 1.27 19.85 -10.20
N PRO A 201 2.29 20.71 -10.34
CA PRO A 201 3.68 20.25 -10.38
C PRO A 201 4.25 19.95 -8.99
N VAL A 202 3.54 20.31 -7.92
CA VAL A 202 4.03 20.29 -6.55
C VAL A 202 2.93 19.98 -5.53
N ALA A 203 3.30 19.43 -4.38
CA ALA A 203 2.43 19.22 -3.23
C ALA A 203 3.17 19.53 -1.91
N GLY A 204 2.42 19.78 -0.83
CA GLY A 204 2.98 20.09 0.50
C GLY A 204 2.61 19.03 1.54
N GLY A 205 3.59 18.52 2.28
CA GLY A 205 3.43 17.61 3.41
C GLY A 205 3.63 18.29 4.75
N PHE A 206 2.84 17.88 5.74
CA PHE A 206 2.72 18.53 7.04
C PHE A 206 2.63 17.47 8.14
N LEU A 207 3.21 17.75 9.31
CA LEU A 207 3.22 16.89 10.49
C LEU A 207 3.72 17.67 11.71
N THR A 208 3.57 17.09 12.90
CA THR A 208 4.22 17.56 14.12
C THR A 208 5.35 16.63 14.49
N ILE A 209 6.48 17.17 14.92
CA ILE A 209 7.63 16.43 15.44
C ILE A 209 7.90 16.94 16.86
N VAL A 210 7.90 16.04 17.83
CA VAL A 210 8.26 16.31 19.23
C VAL A 210 9.58 15.61 19.50
N ASN A 211 10.58 16.33 19.99
CA ASN A 211 11.81 15.73 20.51
C ASN A 211 11.68 15.62 22.03
N ASN A 212 11.49 14.41 22.54
CA ASN A 212 11.38 14.12 23.96
C ASN A 212 12.73 13.84 24.63
N GLY A 213 13.82 13.89 23.85
CA GLY A 213 15.16 13.56 24.30
C GLY A 213 15.91 14.77 24.85
N ASP A 214 17.08 14.49 25.43
CA ASP A 214 17.96 15.47 26.05
C ASP A 214 19.00 16.06 25.07
N SER A 215 18.92 15.71 23.78
CA SER A 215 19.84 16.21 22.75
C SER A 215 19.11 16.68 21.49
N ASP A 216 19.61 17.76 20.88
CA ASP A 216 19.06 18.30 19.64
C ASP A 216 19.17 17.29 18.50
N ASP A 217 18.19 17.23 17.63
CA ASP A 217 18.25 16.54 16.34
C ASP A 217 17.97 17.53 15.19
N ARG A 218 17.99 17.04 13.97
CA ARG A 218 17.75 17.82 12.76
C ARG A 218 17.15 16.93 11.68
N LEU A 219 16.03 17.35 11.12
CA LEU A 219 15.48 16.75 9.91
C LEU A 219 16.32 17.24 8.71
N VAL A 220 17.15 16.36 8.14
CA VAL A 220 18.13 16.72 7.10
C VAL A 220 17.68 16.37 5.69
N ALA A 221 16.79 15.39 5.54
CA ALA A 221 16.23 15.03 4.24
C ALA A 221 14.81 14.51 4.35
N ALA A 222 14.10 14.58 3.23
CA ALA A 222 12.85 13.88 3.01
C ALA A 222 12.87 13.26 1.61
N SER A 223 12.18 12.14 1.42
CA SER A 223 12.02 11.48 0.11
C SER A 223 10.64 10.83 0.00
N SER A 224 10.19 10.57 -1.22
CA SER A 224 8.93 9.88 -1.47
C SER A 224 8.89 9.28 -2.88
N PRO A 225 8.28 8.09 -3.07
CA PRO A 225 8.14 7.50 -4.41
C PRO A 225 7.21 8.29 -5.33
N VAL A 226 6.40 9.23 -4.80
CA VAL A 226 5.41 9.98 -5.60
C VAL A 226 5.97 11.28 -6.21
N SER A 227 7.26 11.57 -6.02
CA SER A 227 7.90 12.82 -6.47
C SER A 227 9.35 12.60 -6.85
N SER A 228 9.81 13.24 -7.92
CA SER A 228 11.21 13.14 -8.34
C SER A 228 12.20 13.84 -7.41
N ARG A 229 11.75 14.84 -6.64
CA ARG A 229 12.55 15.52 -5.61
C ARG A 229 11.67 15.94 -4.45
N THR A 230 12.20 15.83 -3.23
CA THR A 230 11.54 16.29 -2.01
C THR A 230 12.49 17.21 -1.25
N GLU A 231 11.98 18.33 -0.77
CA GLU A 231 12.76 19.37 -0.10
C GLU A 231 12.09 19.79 1.21
N ILE A 232 12.84 20.35 2.16
CA ILE A 232 12.30 20.90 3.41
C ILE A 232 12.28 22.41 3.27
N HIS A 233 11.11 23.02 3.41
CA HIS A 233 10.90 24.44 3.14
C HIS A 233 10.36 25.18 4.36
N GLU A 234 10.60 26.48 4.40
CA GLU A 234 9.94 27.42 5.31
C GLU A 234 9.21 28.52 4.53
N MET A 235 8.14 29.05 5.12
CA MET A 235 7.55 30.31 4.71
C MET A 235 8.01 31.41 5.67
N LYS A 236 8.66 32.44 5.16
CA LYS A 236 9.16 33.57 5.96
C LYS A 236 8.74 34.90 5.36
N MET A 237 8.34 35.85 6.21
CA MET A 237 8.09 37.22 5.80
C MET A 237 9.43 37.93 5.58
N GLU A 238 9.65 38.42 4.36
CA GLU A 238 10.76 39.28 4.01
C GLU A 238 10.23 40.49 3.25
N ASN A 239 10.42 41.69 3.80
CA ASN A 239 9.98 42.95 3.18
C ASN A 239 8.49 42.93 2.80
N ASP A 240 7.63 42.53 3.74
CA ASP A 240 6.17 42.38 3.57
C ASP A 240 5.72 41.35 2.52
N VAL A 241 6.64 40.52 2.01
CA VAL A 241 6.34 39.41 1.10
C VAL A 241 6.60 38.08 1.80
N MET A 242 5.61 37.18 1.76
CA MET A 242 5.77 35.81 2.22
C MET A 242 6.59 35.05 1.17
N LYS A 243 7.82 34.66 1.52
CA LYS A 243 8.70 33.88 0.65
C LYS A 243 8.79 32.44 1.13
N MET A 244 8.73 31.53 0.17
CA MET A 244 9.04 30.12 0.36
C MET A 244 10.55 29.92 0.13
N ARG A 245 11.22 29.20 1.03
CA ARG A 245 12.67 28.97 0.97
C ARG A 245 13.01 27.54 1.39
N GLU A 246 13.84 26.88 0.59
CA GLU A 246 14.46 25.60 0.94
C GLU A 246 15.45 25.76 2.11
N LEU A 247 15.38 24.84 3.08
CA LEU A 247 16.30 24.70 4.20
C LEU A 247 17.35 23.63 3.86
N ALA A 248 18.36 24.01 3.07
CA ALA A 248 19.41 23.09 2.62
C ALA A 248 20.22 22.45 3.76
N ASP A 249 20.37 23.17 4.88
CA ASP A 249 21.02 22.65 6.09
C ASP A 249 20.05 21.86 6.99
N GLY A 250 18.84 21.54 6.53
CA GLY A 250 17.81 20.85 7.30
C GLY A 250 17.09 21.72 8.35
N LEU A 251 16.08 21.14 8.99
CA LEU A 251 15.24 21.76 10.00
C LEU A 251 15.67 21.31 11.40
N PRO A 252 16.16 22.22 12.27
CA PRO A 252 16.51 21.87 13.65
C PRO A 252 15.30 21.39 14.45
N ILE A 253 15.48 20.33 15.24
CA ILE A 253 14.52 19.77 16.19
C ILE A 253 15.16 19.76 17.59
N PRO A 254 15.17 20.90 18.31
CA PRO A 254 15.86 21.01 19.59
C PRO A 254 15.31 20.05 20.66
N ALA A 255 16.15 19.66 21.60
CA ALA A 255 15.76 18.84 22.76
C ALA A 255 14.55 19.46 23.50
N GLY A 256 13.57 18.63 23.84
CA GLY A 256 12.34 19.04 24.53
C GLY A 256 11.39 19.94 23.71
N ALA A 257 11.68 20.19 22.43
CA ALA A 257 10.89 21.09 21.59
C ALA A 257 9.85 20.34 20.75
N THR A 258 8.79 21.07 20.39
CA THR A 258 7.83 20.66 19.36
C THR A 258 8.00 21.54 18.13
N VAL A 259 8.28 20.91 16.99
CA VAL A 259 8.40 21.55 15.69
C VAL A 259 7.21 21.16 14.82
N LYS A 260 6.49 22.16 14.30
CA LYS A 260 5.30 21.95 13.47
C LYS A 260 5.60 22.28 12.02
N LEU A 261 5.45 21.28 11.16
CA LEU A 261 5.36 21.46 9.72
C LEU A 261 3.89 21.67 9.39
N GLN A 262 3.52 22.90 9.04
CA GLN A 262 2.14 23.32 8.85
C GLN A 262 2.01 24.35 7.71
N PRO A 263 0.81 24.48 7.11
CA PRO A 263 0.58 25.48 6.07
C PRO A 263 0.96 26.89 6.54
N GLY A 264 1.81 27.58 5.76
CA GLY A 264 2.30 28.91 6.10
C GLY A 264 3.51 28.94 7.06
N GLY A 265 4.10 27.79 7.39
CA GLY A 265 5.34 27.66 8.16
C GLY A 265 6.30 26.67 7.50
N TYR A 266 6.94 25.82 8.30
CA TYR A 266 7.75 24.71 7.78
C TYR A 266 6.87 23.70 7.05
N HIS A 267 7.39 23.06 6.01
CA HIS A 267 6.68 22.00 5.28
C HIS A 267 7.64 21.15 4.45
N ILE A 268 7.20 19.94 4.13
CA ILE A 268 7.84 19.09 3.14
C ILE A 268 7.29 19.51 1.77
N MET A 269 8.16 19.80 0.82
CA MET A 269 7.79 20.20 -0.53
C MET A 269 8.08 19.04 -1.49
N PHE A 270 7.02 18.43 -2.03
CA PHE A 270 7.12 17.43 -3.09
C PHE A 270 7.18 18.15 -4.44
N MET A 271 8.28 17.99 -5.15
CA MET A 271 8.54 18.61 -6.43
C MET A 271 8.41 17.58 -7.54
N GLN A 272 7.80 17.99 -8.66
CA GLN A 272 7.58 17.12 -9.83
C GLN A 272 6.81 15.86 -9.44
N ILE A 273 5.61 16.05 -8.89
CA ILE A 273 4.71 14.92 -8.60
C ILE A 273 4.22 14.31 -9.92
N GLU A 274 4.23 12.98 -10.01
CA GLU A 274 3.87 12.25 -11.25
C GLU A 274 2.35 12.07 -11.39
N ALA A 275 1.63 12.14 -10.27
CA ALA A 275 0.18 12.01 -10.18
C ALA A 275 -0.39 13.04 -9.19
N PRO A 276 -1.65 13.49 -9.38
CA PRO A 276 -2.29 14.38 -8.43
C PRO A 276 -2.46 13.68 -7.09
N PHE A 277 -2.33 14.44 -6.00
CA PHE A 277 -2.72 13.97 -4.68
C PHE A 277 -4.24 14.02 -4.60
N VAL A 278 -4.88 12.87 -4.42
CA VAL A 278 -6.34 12.74 -4.39
C VAL A 278 -6.84 12.64 -2.95
N GLU A 279 -7.86 13.40 -2.61
CA GLU A 279 -8.48 13.38 -1.28
C GLU A 279 -8.93 11.95 -0.89
N GLY A 280 -8.63 11.55 0.34
CA GLY A 280 -8.90 10.21 0.86
C GLY A 280 -7.80 9.19 0.59
N GLU A 281 -6.80 9.53 -0.24
CA GLU A 281 -5.61 8.70 -0.42
C GLU A 281 -4.53 9.01 0.63
N THR A 282 -3.45 8.24 0.61
CA THR A 282 -2.30 8.42 1.49
C THR A 282 -1.02 8.33 0.67
N VAL A 283 -0.07 9.22 0.94
CA VAL A 283 1.28 9.18 0.37
C VAL A 283 2.30 9.00 1.49
N ASN A 284 3.32 8.18 1.25
CA ASN A 284 4.37 7.94 2.23
C ASN A 284 5.54 8.91 1.99
N ALA A 285 6.03 9.52 3.06
CA ALA A 285 7.24 10.34 3.06
C ALA A 285 8.26 9.76 4.03
N THR A 286 9.44 9.42 3.54
CA THR A 286 10.56 8.99 4.37
C THR A 286 11.33 10.22 4.83
N LEU A 287 11.54 10.34 6.14
CA LEU A 287 12.21 11.45 6.80
C LEU A 287 13.54 10.96 7.38
N THR A 288 14.63 11.64 7.05
CA THR A 288 15.97 11.32 7.54
C THR A 288 16.40 12.37 8.56
N PHE A 289 16.62 11.94 9.79
CA PHE A 289 17.15 12.73 10.88
C PHE A 289 18.65 12.52 11.03
N GLU A 290 19.37 13.56 11.42
CA GLU A 290 20.83 13.54 11.59
C GLU A 290 21.28 12.52 12.64
N LYS A 291 20.51 12.36 13.73
CA LYS A 291 20.84 11.44 14.83
C LYS A 291 19.89 10.26 14.95
N ALA A 292 18.58 10.50 14.92
CA ALA A 292 17.58 9.45 15.15
C ALA A 292 17.46 8.45 13.98
N GLY A 293 18.00 8.78 12.80
CA GLY A 293 17.95 7.91 11.61
C GLY A 293 16.72 8.16 10.75
N GLU A 294 16.22 7.13 10.08
CA GLU A 294 15.16 7.25 9.08
C GLU A 294 13.83 6.67 9.54
N VAL A 295 12.74 7.37 9.21
CA VAL A 295 11.37 6.92 9.47
C VAL A 295 10.44 7.26 8.32
N THR A 296 9.58 6.32 7.94
CA THR A 296 8.53 6.56 6.94
C THR A 296 7.23 6.96 7.61
N VAL A 297 6.71 8.12 7.20
CA VAL A 297 5.49 8.73 7.74
C VAL A 297 4.39 8.72 6.67
N PRO A 298 3.21 8.13 6.95
CA PRO A 298 2.05 8.24 6.07
C PRO A 298 1.43 9.63 6.19
N LEU A 299 1.18 10.27 5.05
CA LEU A 299 0.49 11.55 4.95
C LEU A 299 -0.88 11.35 4.33
N ALA A 300 -1.93 11.42 5.14
CA ALA A 300 -3.30 11.37 4.65
C ALA A 300 -3.61 12.61 3.81
N ILE A 301 -4.14 12.42 2.60
CA ILE A 301 -4.49 13.52 1.70
C ILE A 301 -5.90 13.99 2.06
N GLY A 302 -5.99 15.17 2.67
CA GLY A 302 -7.26 15.84 2.94
C GLY A 302 -7.68 16.76 1.79
N ALA A 303 -8.84 17.41 1.95
CA ALA A 303 -9.32 18.44 1.04
C ALA A 303 -8.25 19.53 0.75
N PRO A 304 -8.34 20.25 -0.38
CA PRO A 304 -7.34 21.27 -0.76
C PRO A 304 -7.06 22.35 0.28
N ASN A 305 -8.01 22.60 1.20
CA ASN A 305 -7.89 23.56 2.30
C ASN A 305 -7.63 22.92 3.68
N ALA A 306 -7.26 21.63 3.74
CA ALA A 306 -7.02 20.90 4.97
C ALA A 306 -5.99 21.61 5.87
N ARG A 307 -6.19 21.57 7.18
CA ARG A 307 -5.31 22.20 8.19
C ARG A 307 -4.72 21.19 9.19
N GLY A 308 -4.76 19.90 8.84
CA GLY A 308 -4.41 18.79 9.73
C GLY A 308 -5.64 18.09 10.30
N ALA A 309 -5.44 16.90 10.85
CA ALA A 309 -6.50 16.14 11.49
C ALA A 309 -7.13 16.99 12.61
N ARG A 310 -8.43 17.29 12.46
CA ARG A 310 -9.21 17.82 13.57
C ARG A 310 -9.33 16.70 14.59
N HIS A 311 -8.75 16.86 15.78
CA HIS A 311 -9.23 16.13 16.95
C HIS A 311 -10.74 16.38 17.03
N GLY A 312 -11.52 15.32 16.82
CA GLY A 312 -12.96 15.37 16.96
C GLY A 312 -13.31 15.74 18.40
N ASN A 313 -13.74 16.98 18.61
CA ASN A 313 -14.57 17.30 19.75
C ASN A 313 -15.99 17.48 19.22
N HIS A 314 -16.87 16.56 19.64
CA HIS A 314 -18.31 16.71 19.50
C HIS A 314 -18.73 18.04 20.13
N GLY A 315 -19.28 18.92 19.31
CA GLY A 315 -20.05 20.09 19.73
C GLY A 315 -21.45 19.96 19.16
N ASP A 316 -22.34 19.44 20.00
CA ASP A 316 -23.79 19.49 19.81
C ASP A 316 -24.23 20.90 19.39
N HIS A 317 -24.86 21.00 18.23
CA HIS A 317 -25.64 22.18 17.84
C HIS A 317 -27.06 21.72 17.50
N SER A 318 -27.78 21.42 18.56
CA SER A 318 -29.22 21.63 18.66
C SER A 318 -29.59 23.08 18.29
N GLY A 319 -30.50 23.21 17.32
CA GLY A 319 -31.16 24.46 16.92
C GLY A 319 -31.93 24.23 15.62
N HIS A 320 -33.19 24.61 15.44
CA HIS A 320 -34.12 25.34 16.28
C HIS A 320 -35.52 24.95 15.79
N ALA A 321 -36.40 24.57 16.71
CA ALA A 321 -37.82 24.39 16.43
C ALA A 321 -38.44 25.72 15.95
N GLY A 322 -39.21 25.64 14.87
CA GLY A 322 -39.97 26.76 14.33
C GLY A 322 -41.05 27.23 15.29
N MET A 323 -41.08 28.54 15.55
CA MET A 323 -42.26 29.21 16.09
C MET A 323 -43.04 29.82 14.93
N ALA A 324 -44.29 29.36 14.81
CA ALA A 324 -45.31 29.95 13.95
C ALA A 324 -45.67 31.35 14.47
N LYS A 325 -45.91 32.26 13.51
CA LYS A 325 -46.45 33.59 13.73
C LYS A 325 -47.95 33.50 13.98
N GLU A 326 -48.43 34.26 14.96
CA GLU A 326 -49.72 34.97 14.91
C GLU A 326 -49.43 36.47 14.92
#